data_AF-A0A5N5DYZ4-F1
#
_entry.id   AF-A0A5N5DYZ4-F1
#
_cell.length_a   1.000
_cell.length_b   1.000
_cell.length_c   1.000
_cell.angle_alpha   90.00
_cell.angle_beta   90.00
_cell.angle_gamma   90.00
#
_symmetry.space_group_name_H-M   'P 1'
#
loop_
_entity.id
_entity.type
_entity.pdbx_description
1 polymer ?
#
loop_
_entity_poly.entity_id
_entity_poly.type
_entity_poly.pdbx_seq_one_letter_code
_entity_poly.pdbx_strand_id
1 'polypeptide(L)' 'SNVAGVPVPVYLAGAKIERMFPFGPAPGCAAMATLVSHVGVCCIGINLDTAAITKPALLMQCLQESLDEIVALGVTTEGA' A
#
# COMPACT_ATOMS: atom_id res chain seq x y z
N SER A 1 0.12 -9.86 1.93
CA SER A 1 -0.07 -10.52 0.61
C SER A 1 0.42 -9.59 -0.49
N ASN A 2 1.00 -10.14 -1.57
CA ASN A 2 1.43 -9.38 -2.74
C ASN A 2 0.82 -10.00 -4.00
N VAL A 3 0.21 -9.17 -4.84
CA VAL A 3 -0.45 -9.60 -6.07
C VAL A 3 0.15 -8.81 -7.24
N ALA A 4 0.50 -9.52 -8.32
CA ALA A 4 0.98 -8.88 -9.53
C ALA A 4 -0.07 -7.91 -10.07
N GLY A 5 0.34 -6.67 -10.32
CA GLY A 5 -0.54 -5.65 -10.88
C GLY A 5 -0.20 -5.31 -12.33
N VAL A 6 -0.86 -4.29 -12.87
CA VAL A 6 -0.78 -3.93 -14.29
C VAL A 6 0.30 -2.86 -14.48
N PRO A 7 1.38 -3.13 -15.24
CA PRO A 7 2.50 -2.20 -15.42
C PRO A 7 2.22 -1.10 -16.46
N VAL A 8 1.06 -1.14 -17.13
CA VAL A 8 0.64 -0.19 -18.16
C VAL A 8 -0.63 0.56 -17.73
N PRO A 9 -0.86 1.79 -18.23
CA PRO A 9 -2.10 2.52 -17.96
C PRO A 9 -3.32 1.75 -18.45
N VAL A 10 -4.36 1.68 -17.62
CA VAL A 10 -5.66 1.07 -17.97
C VAL A 10 -6.82 2.03 -17.68
N TYR A 11 -7.95 1.79 -18.33
CA TYR A 11 -9.10 2.69 -18.33
C TYR A 11 -10.39 1.93 -18.03
N LEU A 12 -11.32 2.59 -17.33
CA LEU A 12 -12.67 2.11 -17.09
C LEU A 12 -13.66 3.10 -17.74
N ALA A 13 -14.43 2.64 -18.72
CA ALA A 13 -15.38 3.48 -19.46
C ALA A 13 -14.75 4.79 -20.01
N GLY A 14 -13.49 4.74 -20.45
CA GLY A 14 -12.75 5.89 -20.96
C GLY A 14 -12.05 6.76 -19.90
N ALA A 15 -12.33 6.56 -18.61
CA ALA A 15 -11.63 7.23 -17.53
C ALA A 15 -10.35 6.47 -17.15
N LYS A 16 -9.22 7.18 -16.99
CA LYS A 16 -7.95 6.57 -16.57
C LYS A 16 -8.03 6.10 -15.13
N ILE A 17 -7.57 4.89 -14.86
CA ILE A 17 -7.37 4.41 -13.49
C ILE A 17 -6.04 5.00 -12.99
N GLU A 18 -6.10 5.81 -11.94
CA GLU A 18 -4.92 6.45 -11.36
C GLU A 18 -4.22 5.55 -10.32
N ARG A 19 -5.00 4.78 -9.56
CA ARG A 19 -4.53 3.89 -8.48
C ARG A 19 -5.43 2.67 -8.34
N MET A 20 -4.88 1.56 -7.87
CA MET A 20 -5.61 0.31 -7.63
C MET A 20 -5.31 -0.19 -6.21
N PHE A 21 -6.22 0.05 -5.26
CA PHE A 21 -6.04 -0.38 -3.87
C PHE A 21 -6.73 -1.73 -3.60
N PRO A 22 -5.97 -2.79 -3.26
CA PRO A 22 -6.53 -4.09 -2.96
C PRO A 22 -6.93 -4.21 -1.47
N PHE A 23 -8.12 -4.74 -1.19
CA PHE A 23 -8.57 -5.06 0.17
C PHE A 23 -8.86 -6.55 0.29
N GLY A 24 -7.88 -7.32 0.75
CA GLY A 24 -8.03 -8.75 1.01
C GLY A 24 -8.94 -9.04 2.21
N PRO A 25 -9.57 -10.23 2.30
CA PRO A 25 -10.41 -10.58 3.44
C PRO A 25 -9.62 -10.56 4.77
N ALA A 26 -10.32 -10.42 5.90
CA ALA A 26 -9.74 -10.55 7.24
C ALA A 26 -10.08 -11.94 7.84
N PRO A 27 -9.29 -13.01 7.55
CA PRO A 27 -9.58 -14.36 8.01
C PRO A 27 -9.14 -14.57 9.47
N GLY A 28 -9.68 -13.79 10.40
CA GLY A 28 -9.38 -13.91 11.84
C GLY A 28 -7.98 -13.46 12.26
N CYS A 29 -7.24 -12.74 11.41
CA CYS A 29 -5.97 -12.11 11.75
C CYS A 29 -6.18 -10.64 12.16
N ALA A 30 -5.30 -10.11 13.02
CA ALA A 30 -5.36 -8.72 13.47
C ALA A 30 -5.26 -7.70 12.32
N ALA A 31 -4.44 -7.98 11.31
CA ALA A 31 -4.29 -7.16 10.12
C ALA A 31 -4.01 -7.99 8.87
N MET A 32 -4.66 -7.64 7.76
CA MET A 32 -4.36 -8.13 6.42
C MET A 32 -3.87 -6.95 5.58
N ALA A 33 -2.56 -6.91 5.29
CA ALA A 33 -1.98 -5.97 4.34
C ALA A 33 -1.84 -6.61 2.96
N THR A 34 -2.35 -5.94 1.92
CA THR A 34 -2.31 -6.39 0.53
C THR A 34 -1.68 -5.33 -0.35
N LEU A 35 -0.77 -5.73 -1.24
CA LEU A 35 -0.10 -4.86 -2.20
C LEU A 35 -0.44 -5.27 -3.62
N VAL A 36 -0.72 -4.27 -4.47
CA VAL A 36 -0.77 -4.37 -5.93
C VAL A 36 0.00 -3.19 -6.53
N SER A 37 0.83 -3.44 -7.53
CA SER A 37 1.55 -2.38 -8.24
C SER A 37 0.78 -1.93 -9.49
N HIS A 38 0.55 -0.62 -9.67
CA HIS A 38 -0.05 -0.05 -10.86
C HIS A 38 0.86 1.04 -11.45
N VAL A 39 1.28 0.87 -12.70
CA VAL A 39 2.17 1.83 -13.42
C VAL A 39 3.35 2.30 -12.56
N GLY A 40 4.10 1.34 -12.00
CA GLY A 40 5.27 1.62 -11.17
C GLY A 40 4.98 2.10 -9.75
N VAL A 41 3.71 2.29 -9.37
CA VAL A 41 3.32 2.72 -8.02
C VAL A 41 2.74 1.54 -7.24
N CYS A 42 3.36 1.20 -6.10
CA CYS A 42 2.81 0.23 -5.16
C CYS A 42 1.61 0.82 -4.42
N CYS A 43 0.45 0.20 -4.54
CA CYS A 43 -0.76 0.55 -3.81
C CYS A 43 -1.02 -0.50 -2.73
N ILE A 44 -1.07 -0.07 -1.47
CA ILE A 44 -1.22 -0.94 -0.30
C ILE A 44 -2.59 -0.68 0.32
N GLY A 45 -3.38 -1.74 0.52
CA GLY A 45 -4.60 -1.71 1.32
C GLY A 45 -4.45 -2.56 2.56
N ILE A 46 -5.01 -2.11 3.68
CA ILE A 46 -4.88 -2.77 4.98
C ILE A 46 -6.27 -2.91 5.61
N ASN A 47 -6.72 -4.15 5.79
CA ASN A 47 -7.90 -4.46 6.58
C ASN A 47 -7.48 -4.79 8.01
N LEU A 48 -8.10 -4.13 8.98
CA LEU A 48 -7.76 -4.23 10.40
C LEU A 48 -8.93 -4.81 11.19
N ASP A 49 -8.64 -5.72 12.12
CA ASP A 49 -9.54 -6.03 13.22
C ASP A 49 -9.35 -4.98 14.31
N THR A 50 -10.35 -4.14 14.51
CA THR A 50 -10.31 -3.04 15.50
C THR A 50 -10.47 -3.52 16.94
N ALA A 51 -10.92 -4.76 17.18
CA ALA A 51 -10.90 -5.37 18.50
C ALA A 51 -9.47 -5.78 18.90
N ALA A 52 -8.66 -6.26 17.93
CA ALA A 52 -7.25 -6.59 18.15
C ALA A 52 -6.34 -5.36 18.10
N ILE A 53 -6.63 -4.40 17.22
CA ILE A 53 -5.84 -3.17 17.00
C ILE A 53 -6.67 -1.97 17.46
N THR A 54 -6.51 -1.63 18.73
CA THR A 54 -7.33 -0.60 19.40
C THR A 54 -6.97 0.84 19.02
N LYS A 55 -5.84 1.05 18.33
CA LYS A 55 -5.38 2.38 17.87
C LYS A 55 -5.06 2.37 16.37
N PRO A 56 -6.07 2.21 15.49
CA PRO A 56 -5.85 2.08 14.05
C PRO A 56 -5.19 3.32 13.43
N ALA A 57 -5.54 4.53 13.88
CA ALA A 57 -4.93 5.76 13.38
C ALA A 57 -3.43 5.84 13.71
N LEU A 58 -3.03 5.43 14.92
CA LEU A 58 -1.62 5.38 15.31
C LEU A 58 -0.85 4.35 14.48
N LEU A 59 -1.44 3.18 14.24
CA LEU A 59 -0.83 2.18 13.35
C LEU A 59 -0.59 2.76 11.95
N MET A 60 -1.58 3.45 11.38
CA MET A 60 -1.45 4.08 10.06
C MET A 60 -0.38 5.17 10.04
N GLN A 61 -0.28 5.97 11.11
CA GLN A 61 0.78 6.96 11.26
C GLN A 61 2.17 6.31 11.28
N CYS A 62 2.37 5.29 12.13
CA CYS A 62 3.65 4.58 12.19
C CYS A 62 4.03 3.94 10.84
N LEU A 63 3.06 3.36 10.13
CA LEU A 63 3.30 2.78 8.81
C LEU A 63 3.74 3.83 7.79
N GLN A 64 3.12 5.01 7.80
CA GLN A 64 3.52 6.12 6.94
C GLN A 64 4.95 6.59 7.28
N GLU A 65 5.23 6.85 8.56
CA GLU A 65 6.55 7.27 9.04
C GLU A 65 7.65 6.27 8.66
N SER A 66 7.40 4.97 8.83
CA SER A 66 8.36 3.92 8.46
C SER A 66 8.61 3.84 6.94
N LEU A 67 7.56 4.01 6.11
CA LEU A 67 7.74 4.03 4.66
C LEU A 67 8.51 5.27 4.20
N ASP A 68 8.22 6.43 4.79
CA ASP A 68 8.94 7.67 4.50
C ASP A 68 10.42 7.56 4.89
N GLU A 69 10.73 6.95 6.04
CA GLU A 69 12.10 6.65 6.46
C GLU A 69 12.83 5.78 5.43
N ILE A 70 12.21 4.69 4.97
CA ILE A 70 12.80 3.78 3.98
C ILE A 70 13.04 4.48 2.64
N VAL A 71 12.06 5.27 2.17
CA VAL A 71 12.19 6.03 0.92
C VAL A 71 13.33 7.05 1.01
N ALA A 72 13.48 7.72 2.15
CA ALA A 72 14.55 8.68 2.38
C ALA A 72 15.95 8.05 2.26
N LEU A 73 16.13 6.77 2.63
CA LEU A 73 17.40 6.05 2.44
C LEU A 73 17.79 5.90 0.97
N GLY A 74 16.80 5.74 0.08
CA GLY A 74 17.02 5.63 -1.37
C GLY A 74 17.46 6.94 -2.05
N VAL A 75 17.46 8.07 -1.33
CA VAL A 75 17.89 9.38 -1.84
C VAL A 75 19.42 9.57 -1.70
N THR A 76 20.18 8.51 -1.40
CA THR A 76 21.64 8.55 -1.30
C THR A 76 22.34 8.59 -2.67
N THR A 77 22.54 9.83 -3.15
CA THR A 77 23.61 10.33 -4.03
C THR A 77 23.89 9.59 -5.35
N GLU A 78 23.15 9.92 -6.42
CA GLU A 78 23.74 9.95 -7.78
C GLU A 78 24.57 11.24 -7.91
N GLY A 79 25.84 11.17 -7.49
CA GLY A 79 26.73 12.33 -7.49
C GLY A 79 27.96 12.16 -6.59
N ALA A 80 28.73 11.10 -6.81
CA ALA A 80 30.13 10.98 -6.39
C ALA A 80 30.91 10.20 -7.46
#